data_AF-A0A2E3BD18-F1
#
_entry.id   AF-A0A2E3BD18-F1
#
_cell.length_a   1.000
_cell.length_b   1.000
_cell.length_c   1.000
_cell.angle_alpha   90.00
_cell.angle_beta   90.00
_cell.angle_gamma   90.00
#
_symmetry.space_group_name_H-M   'P 1'
#
loop_
_entity.id
_entity.type
_entity.pdbx_description
1 polymer ?
#
loop_
_entity_poly.entity_id
_entity_poly.type
_entity_poly.pdbx_seq_one_letter_code
_entity_poly.pdbx_strand_id
1 'polypeptide(L)'
;PFIAPEDDARYYQPQQISSFLQPYIEQLDPALTGQQTLFHFWRSDCICNRISQRHFSRLIRDFDKQALRIVIIAHPDTLQEDIDELQALNGDRLQIIKASAELRNLPSSPSLAIMGEEKQLGYFGAYGFGAFCTTDDDGFLTALVNQLSDSTKEPEQAAPTFINVIGEGCFCSWK
;
A
#
# COMPACT_ATOMS: atom_id res chain seq x y z
N PRO A 1 -1.02 6.48 16.82
CA PRO A 1 0.23 6.05 16.13
C PRO A 1 -0.14 5.13 14.97
N PHE A 2 0.73 4.94 13.99
CA PHE A 2 0.47 4.02 12.88
C PHE A 2 0.43 2.55 13.34
N ILE A 3 1.31 2.14 14.26
CA ILE A 3 1.19 0.88 15.03
C ILE A 3 0.98 1.24 16.49
N ALA A 4 -0.15 0.83 17.07
CA ALA A 4 -0.44 1.02 18.49
C ALA A 4 0.30 -0.02 19.37
N PRO A 5 0.51 0.25 20.67
CA PRO A 5 1.15 -0.70 21.59
C PRO A 5 0.51 -2.10 21.63
N GLU A 6 -0.80 -2.18 21.40
CA GLU A 6 -1.60 -3.40 21.34
C GLU A 6 -1.68 -4.05 19.95
N ASP A 7 -1.03 -3.47 18.94
CA ASP A 7 -0.98 -4.04 17.59
C ASP A 7 0.11 -5.09 17.45
N ASP A 8 -0.03 -5.93 16.43
CA ASP A 8 0.88 -7.04 16.19
C ASP A 8 2.27 -6.53 15.77
N ALA A 9 3.27 -6.78 16.62
CA ALA A 9 4.65 -6.35 16.41
C ALA A 9 5.30 -6.93 15.14
N ARG A 10 4.70 -7.97 14.53
CA ARG A 10 5.17 -8.51 13.24
C ARG A 10 5.11 -7.47 12.11
N TYR A 11 4.26 -6.44 12.21
CA TYR A 11 4.21 -5.34 11.24
C TYR A 11 5.40 -4.36 11.31
N TYR A 12 6.35 -4.57 12.22
CA TYR A 12 7.66 -3.92 12.16
C TYR A 12 8.69 -4.71 11.31
N GLN A 13 8.37 -5.95 10.92
CA GLN A 13 9.33 -6.87 10.31
C GLN A 13 9.02 -7.05 8.82
N PRO A 14 9.92 -6.61 7.90
CA PRO A 14 9.74 -6.76 6.46
C PRO A 14 9.34 -8.17 6.01
N GLN A 15 10.01 -9.20 6.55
CA GLN A 15 9.77 -10.60 6.15
C GLN A 15 8.37 -11.09 6.53
N GLN A 16 7.84 -10.63 7.67
CA GLN A 16 6.49 -10.97 8.11
C GLN A 16 5.44 -10.27 7.24
N ILE A 17 5.66 -9.00 6.91
CA ILE A 17 4.79 -8.25 5.99
C ILE A 17 4.73 -8.94 4.63
N SER A 18 5.88 -9.32 4.06
CA SER A 18 5.92 -10.10 2.81
C SER A 18 5.12 -11.39 2.93
N SER A 19 5.23 -12.10 4.07
CA SER A 19 4.49 -13.34 4.31
C SER A 19 2.98 -13.11 4.38
N PHE A 20 2.52 -12.02 4.99
CA PHE A 20 1.10 -11.65 5.04
C PHE A 20 0.53 -11.24 3.66
N LEU A 21 1.39 -10.69 2.80
CA LEU A 21 1.00 -10.26 1.45
C LEU A 21 1.01 -11.42 0.43
N GLN A 22 1.73 -12.50 0.71
CA GLN A 22 1.90 -13.63 -0.20
C GLN A 22 0.57 -14.18 -0.77
N PRO A 23 -0.49 -14.41 0.04
CA PRO A 23 -1.76 -14.92 -0.48
C PRO A 23 -2.45 -13.97 -1.48
N TYR A 24 -2.19 -12.66 -1.37
CA TYR A 24 -2.73 -11.66 -2.28
C TYR A 24 -1.90 -11.56 -3.55
N ILE A 25 -0.57 -11.65 -3.43
CA ILE A 25 0.34 -11.66 -4.58
C ILE A 25 0.08 -12.88 -5.48
N GLU A 26 -0.24 -14.03 -4.90
CA GLU A 26 -0.55 -15.28 -5.62
C GLU A 26 -1.87 -15.23 -6.40
N GLN A 27 -2.77 -14.30 -6.06
CA GLN A 27 -4.03 -14.08 -6.80
C GLN A 27 -3.84 -13.15 -8.00
N LEU A 28 -2.69 -12.48 -8.12
CA LEU A 28 -2.42 -11.56 -9.21
C LEU A 28 -1.75 -12.29 -10.37
N ASP A 29 -2.03 -11.81 -11.59
CA ASP A 29 -1.22 -12.16 -12.74
C ASP A 29 0.26 -11.78 -12.51
N PRO A 30 1.21 -12.44 -13.21
CA PRO A 30 2.60 -12.02 -13.20
C PRO A 30 2.72 -10.52 -13.51
N ALA A 31 3.60 -9.83 -12.78
CA ALA A 31 3.90 -8.44 -13.08
C ALA A 31 4.50 -8.32 -14.49
N LEU A 32 4.19 -7.22 -15.19
CA LEU A 32 4.90 -6.88 -16.42
C LEU A 32 6.36 -6.53 -16.10
N THR A 33 7.23 -6.64 -17.09
CA THR A 33 8.63 -6.21 -16.94
C THR A 33 8.71 -4.75 -16.52
N GLY A 34 9.41 -4.49 -15.42
CA GLY A 34 9.55 -3.18 -14.80
C GLY A 34 8.33 -2.71 -14.00
N GLN A 35 7.26 -3.50 -13.88
CA GLN A 35 6.03 -3.09 -13.19
C GLN A 35 6.11 -3.34 -11.67
N GLN A 36 5.80 -2.31 -10.88
CA GLN A 36 5.67 -2.42 -9.42
C GLN A 36 4.22 -2.68 -9.01
N THR A 37 4.06 -3.22 -7.81
CA THR A 37 2.75 -3.47 -7.19
C THR A 37 2.56 -2.54 -6.01
N LEU A 38 1.52 -1.71 -6.03
CA LEU A 38 1.07 -1.00 -4.85
C LEU A 38 -0.15 -1.70 -4.27
N PHE A 39 -0.02 -2.22 -3.06
CA PHE A 39 -1.14 -2.62 -2.23
C PHE A 39 -1.59 -1.43 -1.40
N HIS A 40 -2.86 -1.04 -1.54
CA HIS A 40 -3.47 0.00 -0.73
C HIS A 40 -4.51 -0.63 0.20
N PHE A 41 -4.21 -0.68 1.49
CA PHE A 41 -5.13 -1.18 2.50
C PHE A 41 -6.16 -0.10 2.83
N TRP A 42 -7.42 -0.44 2.62
CA TRP A 42 -8.52 0.53 2.60
C TRP A 42 -9.72 0.04 3.42
N ARG A 43 -10.32 0.97 4.15
CA ARG A 43 -11.59 0.83 4.88
C ARG A 43 -12.55 1.90 4.41
N SER A 44 -13.76 1.54 4.00
CA SER A 44 -14.76 2.51 3.51
C SER A 44 -15.14 3.57 4.53
N ASP A 45 -15.20 3.22 5.81
CA ASP A 45 -15.58 4.09 6.93
C ASP A 45 -14.46 5.02 7.42
N CYS A 46 -13.24 4.93 6.85
CA CYS A 46 -12.11 5.68 7.33
C CYS A 46 -12.00 7.10 6.72
N ILE A 47 -12.22 8.13 7.55
CA ILE A 47 -12.11 9.53 7.13
C ILE A 47 -10.72 9.90 6.60
N CYS A 48 -9.68 9.18 7.03
CA CYS A 48 -8.30 9.43 6.60
C CYS A 48 -8.08 9.12 5.12
N ASN A 49 -8.94 8.33 4.47
CA ASN A 49 -8.90 8.13 3.01
C ASN A 49 -9.07 9.46 2.26
N ARG A 50 -9.94 10.35 2.74
CA ARG A 50 -10.14 11.68 2.14
C ARG A 50 -8.92 12.56 2.35
N ILE A 51 -8.26 12.44 3.49
CA ILE A 51 -7.06 13.21 3.83
C ILE A 51 -5.87 12.76 2.97
N SER A 52 -5.71 11.45 2.76
CA SER A 52 -4.64 10.89 1.93
C SER A 52 -4.94 10.90 0.43
N GLN A 53 -6.15 11.31 0.01
CA GLN A 53 -6.59 11.25 -1.38
C GLN A 53 -5.65 11.98 -2.35
N ARG A 54 -5.07 13.11 -1.93
CA ARG A 54 -4.13 13.87 -2.76
C ARG A 54 -2.88 13.05 -3.09
N HIS A 55 -2.40 12.26 -2.13
CA HIS A 55 -1.22 11.41 -2.26
C HIS A 55 -1.50 10.21 -3.16
N PHE A 56 -2.67 9.57 -2.98
CA PHE A 56 -3.09 8.46 -3.84
C PHE A 56 -3.33 8.89 -5.30
N SER A 57 -4.04 10.00 -5.50
CA SER A 57 -4.34 10.53 -6.84
C SER A 57 -3.07 10.88 -7.61
N ARG A 58 -2.01 11.29 -6.89
CA ARG A 58 -0.69 11.51 -7.49
C ARG A 58 -0.09 10.24 -8.06
N LEU A 59 -0.14 9.12 -7.35
CA LEU A 59 0.38 7.84 -7.87
C LEU A 59 -0.40 7.37 -9.10
N ILE A 60 -1.72 7.57 -9.10
CA ILE A 60 -2.57 7.27 -10.28
C ILE A 60 -2.21 8.15 -11.48
N ARG A 61 -1.84 9.41 -11.25
CA ARG A 61 -1.47 10.37 -12.29
C ARG A 61 -0.04 10.18 -12.80
N ASP A 62 0.89 9.94 -11.89
CA ASP A 62 2.32 9.86 -12.18
C ASP A 62 2.69 8.52 -12.85
N PHE A 63 1.87 7.46 -12.67
CA PHE A 63 2.08 6.15 -13.27
C PHE A 63 0.82 5.62 -13.96
N ASP A 64 0.99 5.03 -15.14
CA ASP A 64 -0.04 4.22 -15.77
C ASP A 64 -0.08 2.80 -15.17
N LYS A 65 -1.02 1.97 -15.67
CA LYS A 65 -1.15 0.58 -15.23
C LYS A 65 0.00 -0.33 -15.68
N GLN A 66 0.82 0.08 -16.66
CA GLN A 66 1.96 -0.72 -17.13
C GLN A 66 3.14 -0.57 -16.18
N ALA A 67 3.39 0.65 -15.67
CA ALA A 67 4.44 0.92 -14.70
C ALA A 67 4.03 0.57 -13.26
N LEU A 68 2.77 0.85 -12.87
CA LEU A 68 2.29 0.63 -11.50
C LEU A 68 0.89 0.01 -11.48
N ARG A 69 0.85 -1.30 -11.15
CA ARG A 69 -0.42 -1.96 -10.83
C ARG A 69 -0.84 -1.57 -9.41
N ILE A 70 -2.10 -1.17 -9.25
CA ILE A 70 -2.68 -0.76 -7.98
C ILE A 70 -3.71 -1.80 -7.56
N VAL A 71 -3.51 -2.37 -6.38
CA VAL A 71 -4.39 -3.37 -5.78
C VAL A 71 -4.92 -2.80 -4.46
N ILE A 72 -6.23 -2.56 -4.40
CA ILE A 72 -6.89 -2.19 -3.15
C ILE A 72 -7.16 -3.45 -2.35
N ILE A 73 -6.68 -3.48 -1.11
CA ILE A 73 -7.03 -4.50 -0.14
C ILE A 73 -8.12 -3.93 0.76
N ALA A 74 -9.38 -4.22 0.43
CA ALA A 74 -10.53 -3.75 1.19
C ALA A 74 -10.65 -4.53 2.50
N HIS A 75 -10.96 -3.84 3.60
CA HIS A 75 -11.12 -4.46 4.90
C HIS A 75 -12.15 -5.61 4.90
N PRO A 76 -11.98 -6.68 5.71
CA PRO A 76 -12.89 -7.83 5.70
C PRO A 76 -14.35 -7.48 5.96
N ASP A 77 -14.61 -6.39 6.67
CA ASP A 77 -15.96 -5.95 7.02
C ASP A 77 -16.50 -4.83 6.09
N THR A 78 -15.71 -4.39 5.10
CA THR A 78 -16.21 -3.45 4.09
C THR A 78 -17.34 -4.10 3.29
N LEU A 79 -18.44 -3.37 3.10
CA LEU A 79 -19.61 -3.85 2.39
C LEU A 79 -19.31 -3.99 0.90
N GLN A 80 -19.99 -4.92 0.23
CA GLN A 80 -19.77 -5.14 -1.20
C GLN A 80 -20.17 -3.90 -2.02
N GLU A 81 -21.22 -3.18 -1.60
CA GLU A 81 -21.66 -1.94 -2.26
C GLU A 81 -20.57 -0.86 -2.26
N ASP A 82 -19.81 -0.71 -1.17
CA ASP A 82 -18.69 0.24 -1.10
C ASP A 82 -17.56 -0.16 -2.06
N ILE A 83 -17.30 -1.47 -2.21
CA ILE A 83 -16.32 -2.00 -3.16
C ILE A 83 -16.77 -1.74 -4.60
N ASP A 84 -18.05 -2.00 -4.89
CA ASP A 84 -18.63 -1.80 -6.21
C ASP A 84 -18.62 -0.31 -6.60
N GLU A 85 -18.92 0.60 -5.67
CA GLU A 85 -18.80 2.05 -5.88
C GLU A 85 -17.35 2.46 -6.16
N LEU A 86 -16.39 1.96 -5.37
CA LEU A 86 -14.98 2.25 -5.58
C LEU A 86 -14.50 1.74 -6.95
N GLN A 87 -14.94 0.56 -7.38
CA GLN A 87 -14.63 0.02 -8.70
C GLN A 87 -15.24 0.87 -9.82
N ALA A 88 -16.50 1.28 -9.68
CA ALA A 88 -17.21 2.10 -10.67
C ALA A 88 -16.54 3.47 -10.89
N LEU A 89 -16.03 4.07 -9.81
CA LEU A 89 -15.34 5.37 -9.87
C LEU A 89 -13.96 5.32 -10.53
N ASN A 90 -13.29 4.17 -10.52
CA ASN A 90 -11.89 4.04 -10.97
C ASN A 90 -11.70 3.14 -12.19
N GLY A 91 -12.74 2.45 -12.66
CA GLY A 91 -12.68 1.60 -13.85
C GLY A 91 -11.63 0.50 -13.70
N ASP A 92 -10.88 0.22 -14.76
CA ASP A 92 -9.82 -0.81 -14.76
C ASP A 92 -8.48 -0.32 -14.19
N ARG A 93 -8.41 0.90 -13.65
CA ARG A 93 -7.16 1.46 -13.10
C ARG A 93 -6.68 0.72 -11.86
N LEU A 94 -7.60 0.09 -11.13
CA LEU A 94 -7.33 -0.62 -9.89
C LEU A 94 -8.09 -1.94 -9.83
N GLN A 95 -7.45 -2.92 -9.20
CA GLN A 95 -8.04 -4.19 -8.83
C GLN A 95 -8.39 -4.13 -7.34
N ILE A 96 -9.57 -4.62 -6.96
CA ILE A 96 -9.98 -4.65 -5.55
C ILE A 96 -10.06 -6.10 -5.10
N ILE A 97 -9.39 -6.41 -3.99
CA ILE A 97 -9.44 -7.72 -3.32
C ILE A 97 -9.93 -7.47 -1.90
N LYS A 98 -10.94 -8.22 -1.48
CA LYS A 98 -11.40 -8.19 -0.10
C LYS A 98 -10.44 -9.00 0.78
N ALA A 99 -9.95 -8.39 1.85
CA ALA A 99 -9.02 -9.01 2.77
C ALA A 99 -9.61 -10.26 3.43
N SER A 100 -8.77 -11.28 3.57
CA SER A 100 -9.06 -12.46 4.39
C SER A 100 -9.00 -12.12 5.88
N ALA A 101 -9.47 -13.05 6.71
CA ALA A 101 -9.42 -12.90 8.17
C ALA A 101 -7.99 -12.77 8.71
N GLU A 102 -6.97 -13.22 7.99
CA GLU A 102 -5.56 -13.16 8.40
C GLU A 102 -5.04 -11.72 8.49
N LEU A 103 -5.56 -10.81 7.67
CA LEU A 103 -5.21 -9.40 7.73
C LEU A 103 -6.02 -8.61 8.76
N ARG A 104 -6.90 -9.21 9.57
CA ARG A 104 -7.64 -8.48 10.62
C ARG A 104 -6.74 -7.79 11.65
N ASN A 105 -5.50 -8.23 11.77
CA ASN A 105 -4.51 -7.64 12.69
C ASN A 105 -3.61 -6.58 12.03
N LEU A 106 -3.86 -6.19 10.77
CA LEU A 106 -3.19 -5.03 10.18
C LEU A 106 -3.38 -3.84 11.14
N PRO A 107 -2.39 -2.94 11.30
CA PRO A 107 -2.47 -1.92 12.33
C PRO A 107 -3.37 -0.73 11.93
N SER A 108 -3.29 -0.28 10.68
CA SER A 108 -3.82 1.03 10.28
C SER A 108 -4.36 1.08 8.84
N SER A 109 -5.41 1.89 8.65
CA SER A 109 -5.94 2.32 7.35
C SER A 109 -5.95 3.85 7.26
N PRO A 110 -5.68 4.46 6.10
CA PRO A 110 -5.09 3.84 4.93
C PRO A 110 -3.62 3.50 5.17
N SER A 111 -3.17 2.34 4.69
CA SER A 111 -1.75 2.01 4.62
C SER A 111 -1.38 1.49 3.24
N LEU A 112 -0.09 1.43 2.96
CA LEU A 112 0.48 1.00 1.70
C LEU A 112 1.52 -0.09 1.89
N ALA A 113 1.62 -0.98 0.91
CA ALA A 113 2.83 -1.73 0.63
C ALA A 113 3.22 -1.57 -0.84
N ILE A 114 4.52 -1.44 -1.12
CA ILE A 114 5.04 -1.40 -2.50
C ILE A 114 5.98 -2.58 -2.68
N MET A 115 5.66 -3.43 -3.66
CA MET A 115 6.47 -4.56 -4.08
C MET A 115 7.16 -4.26 -5.40
N GLY A 116 8.42 -4.70 -5.51
CA GLY A 116 9.13 -4.77 -6.78
C GLY A 116 8.55 -5.84 -7.71
N GLU A 117 9.09 -5.91 -8.92
CA GLU A 117 8.72 -6.88 -9.95
C GLU A 117 8.90 -8.33 -9.47
N GLU A 118 9.99 -8.60 -8.73
CA GLU A 118 10.33 -9.93 -8.20
C GLU A 118 9.63 -10.26 -6.88
N LYS A 119 8.53 -9.57 -6.55
CA LYS A 119 7.73 -9.77 -5.32
C LYS A 119 8.52 -9.47 -4.03
N GLN A 120 9.59 -8.67 -4.12
CA GLN A 120 10.31 -8.16 -2.95
C GLN A 120 9.64 -6.92 -2.37
N LEU A 121 9.51 -6.87 -1.04
CA LEU A 121 8.93 -5.73 -0.35
C LEU A 121 9.91 -4.55 -0.35
N GLY A 122 9.54 -3.46 -1.02
CA GLY A 122 10.29 -2.20 -0.99
C GLY A 122 9.81 -1.25 0.10
N TYR A 123 8.51 -1.28 0.42
CA TYR A 123 7.93 -0.35 1.39
C TYR A 123 6.69 -0.90 2.07
N PHE A 124 6.51 -0.56 3.35
CA PHE A 124 5.25 -0.70 4.06
C PHE A 124 5.04 0.47 5.02
N GLY A 125 3.83 1.04 5.05
CA GLY A 125 3.51 2.08 6.02
C GLY A 125 2.51 3.12 5.54
N ALA A 126 2.66 4.34 6.06
CA ALA A 126 1.86 5.51 5.73
C ALA A 126 2.01 6.00 4.27
N TYR A 127 1.24 7.00 3.86
CA TYR A 127 1.45 7.67 2.57
C TYR A 127 2.68 8.62 2.54
N GLY A 128 3.20 9.05 3.70
CA GLY A 128 4.31 10.00 3.77
C GLY A 128 4.83 10.17 5.19
N PHE A 129 5.78 11.08 5.38
CA PHE A 129 6.41 11.38 6.67
C PHE A 129 5.82 12.64 7.31
N GLY A 130 5.36 12.53 8.56
CA GLY A 130 4.97 13.71 9.35
C GLY A 130 3.86 13.43 10.35
N ALA A 131 3.78 14.31 11.37
CA ALA A 131 2.67 14.33 12.33
C ALA A 131 1.36 14.88 11.74
N PHE A 132 1.44 15.51 10.55
CA PHE A 132 0.31 16.06 9.82
C PHE A 132 0.39 15.63 8.36
N CYS A 133 -0.69 15.05 7.83
CA CYS A 133 -0.73 14.53 6.46
C CYS A 133 -0.76 15.61 5.37
N THR A 134 -0.77 16.87 5.81
CA THR A 134 -0.73 18.08 4.98
C THR A 134 0.69 18.56 4.70
N THR A 135 1.73 18.05 5.37
CA THR A 135 3.12 18.43 5.07
C THR A 135 3.48 17.96 3.66
N ASP A 136 4.07 18.85 2.86
CA ASP A 136 4.49 18.58 1.48
C ASP A 136 5.72 17.67 1.46
N ASP A 137 5.48 16.36 1.51
CA ASP A 137 6.44 15.33 1.09
C ASP A 137 6.03 14.79 -0.29
N ASP A 138 5.95 15.74 -1.20
CA ASP A 138 5.24 15.65 -2.46
C ASP A 138 6.12 14.94 -3.50
N GLY A 139 6.32 13.64 -3.33
CA GLY A 139 6.97 12.80 -4.34
C GLY A 139 7.78 11.60 -3.81
N PHE A 140 7.87 11.41 -2.50
CA PHE A 140 8.63 10.30 -1.92
C PHE A 140 8.20 8.94 -2.49
N LEU A 141 6.90 8.62 -2.46
CA LEU A 141 6.39 7.34 -3.00
C LEU A 141 6.62 7.22 -4.51
N THR A 142 6.49 8.31 -5.26
CA THR A 142 6.81 8.33 -6.70
C THR A 142 8.28 8.01 -6.95
N ALA A 143 9.19 8.62 -6.19
CA ALA A 143 10.63 8.34 -6.30
C ALA A 143 10.95 6.88 -5.94
N LEU A 144 10.32 6.35 -4.90
CA LEU A 144 10.48 4.97 -4.48
C LEU A 144 9.99 3.97 -5.53
N VAL A 145 8.83 4.19 -6.15
CA VAL A 145 8.34 3.33 -7.24
C VAL A 145 9.37 3.29 -8.37
N ASN A 146 9.84 4.44 -8.83
CA ASN A 146 10.88 4.53 -9.87
C ASN A 146 12.19 3.84 -9.49
N GLN A 147 12.59 3.93 -8.21
CA GLN A 147 13.80 3.26 -7.73
C GLN A 147 13.66 1.73 -7.75
N LEU A 148 12.46 1.21 -7.46
CA LEU A 148 12.17 -0.22 -7.50
C LEU A 148 11.99 -0.75 -8.92
N SER A 149 11.70 0.11 -9.90
CA SER A 149 11.67 -0.26 -11.33
C SER A 149 13.05 -0.49 -11.94
N ASP A 150 14.11 -0.04 -11.28
CA ASP A 150 15.47 -0.12 -11.81
C ASP A 150 16.04 -1.54 -11.65
N SER A 151 15.61 -2.43 -12.54
CA SER A 151 16.00 -3.83 -12.61
C SER A 151 17.46 -4.05 -13.04
N THR A 152 18.22 -2.97 -13.30
CA THR A 152 19.64 -3.04 -13.65
C THR A 152 20.55 -3.13 -12.44
N LYS A 153 20.02 -2.90 -11.23
CA LYS A 153 20.75 -3.01 -9.98
C LYS A 153 20.90 -4.47 -9.57
N GLU A 154 22.14 -4.87 -9.29
CA GLU A 154 22.43 -6.17 -8.67
C GLU A 154 21.64 -6.32 -7.35
N PRO A 155 21.31 -7.55 -6.92
CA PRO A 155 20.56 -7.77 -5.66
C PRO A 155 21.22 -7.14 -4.43
N GLU A 156 22.55 -7.05 -4.39
CA GLU A 156 23.30 -6.38 -3.32
C GLU A 156 23.14 -4.85 -3.33
N GLN A 157 22.69 -4.29 -4.46
CA GLN A 157 22.41 -2.87 -4.70
C GLN A 157 20.91 -2.57 -4.67
N ALA A 158 20.06 -3.58 -4.43
CA ALA A 158 18.63 -3.41 -4.29
C ALA A 158 18.33 -2.42 -3.14
N ALA A 159 17.33 -1.56 -3.35
CA ALA A 159 16.93 -0.59 -2.35
C ALA A 159 16.53 -1.31 -1.03
N PRO A 160 16.96 -0.82 0.15
CA PRO A 160 16.55 -1.42 1.40
C PRO A 160 15.03 -1.31 1.59
N THR A 161 14.41 -2.34 2.17
CA THR A 161 12.99 -2.29 2.55
C THR A 161 12.78 -1.20 3.58
N PHE A 162 11.80 -0.33 3.34
CA PHE A 162 11.52 0.79 4.23
C PHE A 162 10.17 0.62 4.94
N ILE A 163 10.20 0.62 6.28
CA ILE A 163 9.02 0.44 7.14
C ILE A 163 8.64 1.80 7.76
N ASN A 164 7.69 2.50 7.13
CA ASN A 164 7.23 3.83 7.54
C ASN A 164 6.07 3.76 8.54
N VAL A 165 6.39 3.39 9.77
CA VAL A 165 5.43 3.19 10.85
C VAL A 165 5.53 4.26 11.94
N ILE A 166 6.41 5.25 11.76
CA ILE A 166 6.62 6.39 12.67
C ILE A 166 5.70 7.53 12.24
N GLY A 167 4.40 7.24 12.15
CA GLY A 167 3.37 8.19 11.74
C GLY A 167 2.41 8.50 12.89
N GLU A 168 2.08 9.78 13.03
CA GLU A 168 1.00 10.26 13.89
C GLU A 168 -0.04 10.99 13.02
N GLY A 169 -1.33 10.77 13.27
CA GLY A 169 -2.36 11.76 12.93
C GLY A 169 -3.37 11.45 11.83
N CYS A 170 -3.11 10.62 10.81
CA CYS A 170 -4.15 10.30 9.81
C CYS A 170 -4.20 8.84 9.41
N PHE A 171 -4.41 8.00 10.41
CA PHE A 171 -4.81 6.62 10.22
C PHE A 171 -5.98 6.34 11.16
N CYS A 172 -6.97 5.62 10.65
CA CYS A 172 -7.92 4.89 11.44
C CYS A 172 -7.26 3.58 11.89
N SER A 173 -7.65 3.08 13.07
CA SER A 173 -7.37 1.68 13.38
C SER A 173 -7.93 0.81 12.27
N TRP A 174 -7.21 -0.23 11.90
CA TRP A 174 -7.73 -1.22 10.97
C TRP A 174 -8.67 -2.21 11.63
N LYS A 175 -8.54 -2.45 12.94
CA LYS A 175 -9.39 -3.35 13.72
C LYS A 175 -10.85 -2.88 13.81
#